data_AF-A0A523NL87-F1
#
_entry.id   AF-A0A523NL87-F1
#
_cell.length_a   1.000
_cell.length_b   1.000
_cell.length_c   1.000
_cell.angle_alpha   90.00
_cell.angle_beta   90.00
_cell.angle_gamma   90.00
#
_symmetry.space_group_name_H-M   'P 1'
#
loop_
_entity.id
_entity.type
_entity.pdbx_description
1 polymer ?
#
loop_
_entity_poly.entity_id
_entity_poly.type
_entity_poly.pdbx_seq_one_letter_code
_entity_poly.pdbx_strand_id
1 'polypeptide(L)'
;MSRPAECVECEASVPALPTVMEYEGQEIYLFHPVLCAACLLEMCRRFSVECANCGGAIPPFSQVGVLKAGAGQTRFVHMTAVCSSVGSAFHGYWGKGRLLNYVQVEAC
;
A
#
# COMPACT_ATOMS: atom_id res chain seq x y z
N MET A 1 23.54 -5.51 -21.47
CA MET A 1 22.14 -5.74 -21.10
C MET A 1 22.11 -6.06 -19.61
N SER A 2 21.37 -5.30 -18.80
CA SER A 2 21.18 -5.59 -17.38
C SER A 2 20.36 -6.88 -17.22
N ARG A 3 20.72 -7.72 -16.25
CA ARG A 3 19.97 -8.94 -15.90
C ARG A 3 18.52 -8.55 -15.53
N PRO A 4 17.49 -9.29 -15.98
CA PRO A 4 16.12 -9.02 -15.57
C PRO A 4 16.02 -9.13 -14.05
N ALA A 5 15.20 -8.27 -13.44
CA ALA A 5 14.95 -8.34 -12.01
C ALA A 5 14.14 -9.62 -11.70
N GLU A 6 14.26 -10.16 -10.49
CA GLU A 6 13.58 -11.39 -10.08
C GLU A 6 12.53 -11.08 -9.03
N CYS A 7 11.36 -11.71 -9.15
CA CYS A 7 10.26 -11.57 -8.20
C CYS A 7 10.69 -12.10 -6.83
N VAL A 8 10.56 -11.30 -5.78
CA VAL A 8 10.98 -11.71 -4.43
C VAL A 8 10.10 -12.79 -3.79
N GLU A 9 8.92 -13.09 -4.35
CA GLU A 9 8.04 -14.15 -3.83
C GLU A 9 8.17 -15.49 -4.53
N CYS A 10 8.48 -15.50 -5.83
CA CYS A 10 8.43 -16.71 -6.64
C CYS A 10 9.61 -16.87 -7.61
N GLU A 11 10.59 -15.97 -7.53
CA GLU A 11 11.84 -16.00 -8.31
C GLU A 11 11.66 -15.89 -9.83
N ALA A 12 10.42 -15.72 -10.31
CA ALA A 12 10.14 -15.51 -11.72
C ALA A 12 10.78 -14.21 -12.23
N SER A 13 11.25 -14.24 -13.48
CA SER A 13 11.79 -13.07 -14.17
C SER A 13 10.73 -11.97 -14.29
N VAL A 14 11.07 -10.76 -13.85
CA VAL A 14 10.28 -9.54 -13.99
C VAL A 14 10.85 -8.74 -15.16
N PRO A 15 10.11 -8.62 -16.28
CA PRO A 15 10.65 -8.09 -17.53
C PRO A 15 10.92 -6.58 -17.48
N ALA A 16 10.20 -5.84 -16.64
CA ALA A 16 10.34 -4.40 -16.49
C ALA A 16 9.91 -3.96 -15.08
N LEU A 17 10.50 -2.85 -14.62
CA LEU A 17 10.06 -2.11 -13.43
C LEU A 17 9.59 -0.72 -13.85
N PRO A 18 8.57 -0.15 -13.18
CA PRO A 18 7.78 -0.77 -12.11
C PRO A 18 6.92 -1.93 -12.64
N THR A 19 6.50 -2.82 -11.74
CA THR A 19 5.42 -3.72 -12.06
C THR A 19 4.13 -2.91 -12.10
N VAL A 20 3.51 -2.87 -13.27
CA VAL A 20 2.24 -2.15 -13.49
C VAL A 20 1.09 -3.16 -13.55
N MET A 21 0.03 -2.89 -12.81
CA MET A 21 -1.22 -3.66 -12.87
C MET A 21 -2.41 -2.83 -12.39
N GLU A 22 -3.63 -3.31 -12.67
CA GLU A 22 -4.86 -2.75 -12.12
C GLU A 22 -5.41 -3.64 -10.99
N TYR A 23 -5.88 -3.04 -9.90
CA TYR A 23 -6.57 -3.71 -8.80
C TYR A 23 -7.78 -2.88 -8.37
N GLU A 24 -8.98 -3.45 -8.49
CA GLU A 24 -10.25 -2.79 -8.11
C GLU A 24 -10.41 -1.36 -8.69
N GLY A 25 -10.03 -1.17 -9.96
CA GLY A 25 -10.11 0.11 -10.65
C GLY A 25 -8.99 1.10 -10.28
N GLN A 26 -7.97 0.68 -9.53
CA GLN A 26 -6.78 1.45 -9.21
C GLN A 26 -5.58 0.94 -10.00
N GLU A 27 -4.87 1.84 -10.68
CA GLU A 27 -3.61 1.51 -11.34
C GLU A 27 -2.46 1.56 -10.32
N ILE A 28 -1.74 0.44 -10.20
CA ILE A 28 -0.64 0.26 -9.25
C ILE A 28 0.68 0.26 -10.00
N TYR A 29 1.61 1.08 -9.53
CA TYR A 29 2.98 1.18 -10.03
C TYR A 29 3.96 0.79 -8.92
N LEU A 30 4.41 -0.47 -8.89
CA LEU A 30 5.29 -0.96 -7.84
C LEU A 30 6.76 -1.01 -8.28
N PHE A 31 7.58 -0.12 -7.73
CA PHE A 31 9.03 -0.10 -7.96
C PHE A 31 9.80 -1.01 -6.99
N HIS A 32 9.33 -1.11 -5.75
CA HIS A 32 9.92 -1.95 -4.72
C HIS A 32 8.85 -2.39 -3.71
N PRO A 33 8.85 -3.66 -3.25
CA PRO A 33 9.72 -4.75 -3.68
C PRO A 33 9.48 -5.18 -5.13
N VAL A 34 10.45 -5.87 -5.74
CA VAL A 34 10.31 -6.42 -7.09
C VAL A 34 9.34 -7.60 -7.05
N LEU A 35 8.13 -7.44 -7.59
CA LEU A 35 7.11 -8.49 -7.65
C LEU A 35 6.64 -8.67 -9.08
N CYS A 36 6.44 -9.90 -9.54
CA CYS A 36 5.70 -10.12 -10.78
C CYS A 36 4.22 -9.75 -10.58
N ALA A 37 3.51 -9.44 -11.68
CA ALA A 37 2.11 -9.02 -11.61
C ALA A 37 1.20 -10.05 -10.90
N ALA A 38 1.44 -11.35 -11.09
CA ALA A 38 0.68 -12.41 -10.43
C ALA A 38 0.87 -12.39 -8.90
N CYS A 39 2.11 -12.26 -8.42
CA CYS A 39 2.38 -12.17 -6.98
C CYS A 39 1.84 -10.86 -6.41
N LEU A 40 1.96 -9.73 -7.12
CA LEU A 40 1.41 -8.46 -6.67
C LEU A 40 -0.12 -8.51 -6.54
N LEU A 41 -0.81 -9.10 -7.51
CA LEU A 41 -2.27 -9.30 -7.45
C LEU A 41 -2.67 -10.14 -6.23
N GLU A 42 -1.94 -11.23 -5.97
CA GLU A 42 -2.21 -12.09 -4.81
C GLU A 42 -1.93 -11.36 -3.48
N MET A 43 -0.87 -10.52 -3.43
CA MET A 43 -0.63 -9.66 -2.28
C MET A 43 -1.79 -8.68 -2.07
N CYS A 44 -2.31 -8.07 -3.13
CA CYS A 44 -3.45 -7.17 -3.03
C CYS A 44 -4.68 -7.89 -2.48
N ARG A 45 -5.04 -9.07 -3.01
CA ARG A 45 -6.18 -9.85 -2.51
C ARG A 45 -6.07 -10.22 -1.03
N ARG A 46 -4.87 -10.57 -0.58
CA ARG A 46 -4.65 -11.08 0.79
C ARG A 46 -4.45 -9.99 1.83
N PHE A 47 -3.85 -8.87 1.44
CA PHE A 47 -3.34 -7.89 2.38
C PHE A 47 -3.88 -6.49 2.18
N SER A 48 -4.76 -6.23 1.20
CA SER A 48 -5.43 -4.95 1.11
C SER A 48 -6.30 -4.70 2.34
N VAL A 49 -6.43 -3.44 2.73
CA VAL A 49 -7.33 -3.00 3.80
C VAL A 49 -8.32 -1.99 3.25
N GLU A 50 -9.51 -1.94 3.84
CA GLU A 50 -10.53 -0.98 3.45
C GLU A 50 -10.19 0.42 3.97
N CYS A 51 -10.31 1.42 3.11
CA CYS A 51 -10.21 2.82 3.50
C CYS A 51 -11.43 3.23 4.31
N ALA A 52 -11.21 3.66 5.56
CA ALA A 52 -12.28 4.05 6.47
C ALA A 52 -13.05 5.32 6.06
N ASN A 53 -12.58 6.05 5.04
CA ASN A 53 -13.23 7.27 4.54
C ASN A 53 -14.07 7.03 3.27
N CYS A 54 -13.55 6.28 2.28
CA CYS A 54 -14.23 6.07 1.00
C CYS A 54 -14.71 4.64 0.75
N GLY A 55 -14.35 3.68 1.62
CA GLY A 55 -14.67 2.25 1.45
C GLY A 55 -13.86 1.53 0.38
N GLY A 56 -12.99 2.23 -0.37
CA GLY A 56 -12.14 1.61 -1.39
C GLY A 56 -10.96 0.84 -0.79
N ALA A 57 -10.44 -0.15 -1.53
CA ALA A 57 -9.26 -0.89 -1.12
C ALA A 57 -8.00 -0.01 -1.09
N ILE A 58 -7.18 -0.23 -0.06
CA ILE A 58 -5.81 0.26 0.06
C ILE A 58 -4.89 -0.95 -0.18
N PRO A 59 -4.23 -1.04 -1.34
CA PRO A 59 -3.33 -2.16 -1.62
C PRO A 59 -2.10 -2.14 -0.71
N PRO A 60 -1.45 -3.29 -0.48
CA PRO A 60 -0.15 -3.32 0.17
C PRO A 60 0.83 -2.45 -0.62
N PHE A 61 1.89 -2.03 0.06
CA PHE A 61 2.92 -1.14 -0.45
C PHE A 61 2.47 0.32 -0.68
N SER A 62 1.39 0.73 -0.01
CA SER A 62 0.82 2.09 -0.11
C SER A 62 1.16 2.95 1.10
N GLN A 63 1.31 4.26 0.89
CA GLN A 63 1.28 5.22 2.00
C GLN A 63 -0.15 5.37 2.52
N VAL A 64 -0.29 5.39 3.84
CA VAL A 64 -1.60 5.43 4.51
C VAL A 64 -1.64 6.47 5.61
N GLY A 65 -2.78 7.14 5.72
CA GLY A 65 -3.15 7.89 6.90
C GLY A 65 -3.68 6.92 7.96
N VAL A 66 -3.39 7.22 9.22
CA VAL A 66 -3.77 6.36 10.33
C VAL A 66 -4.76 7.09 11.22
N LEU A 67 -5.94 6.48 11.41
CA LEU A 67 -6.97 6.98 12.32
C LEU A 67 -7.00 6.08 13.56
N LYS A 68 -6.83 6.67 14.74
CA LYS A 68 -7.12 5.98 16.00
C LYS A 68 -8.63 5.97 16.21
N ALA A 69 -9.28 4.83 16.04
CA ALA A 69 -10.66 4.65 16.44
C ALA A 69 -10.74 4.42 17.96
N GLY A 70 -11.91 4.70 18.55
CA GLY A 70 -12.19 4.34 19.95
C GLY A 70 -11.95 2.84 20.20
N ALA A 71 -11.59 2.49 21.44
CA ALA A 71 -11.19 1.13 21.85
C ALA A 71 -9.86 0.62 21.27
N GLY A 72 -8.98 1.51 20.79
CA GLY A 72 -7.62 1.14 20.38
C GLY A 72 -7.51 0.48 19.00
N GLN A 73 -8.61 0.43 18.24
CA GLN A 73 -8.60 -0.08 16.88
C GLN A 73 -7.98 0.96 15.94
N THR A 74 -7.02 0.51 15.13
CA THR A 74 -6.39 1.36 14.11
C THR A 74 -7.16 1.21 12.81
N ARG A 75 -7.55 2.32 12.20
CA ARG A 75 -8.16 2.38 10.86
C ARG A 75 -7.23 3.10 9.89
N PHE A 76 -7.35 2.77 8.61
CA PHE A 76 -6.48 3.31 7.56
C PHE A 76 -7.30 4.12 6.57
N VAL A 77 -6.69 5.16 6.02
CA VAL A 77 -7.26 5.96 4.94
C VAL A 77 -6.24 6.19 3.83
N HIS A 78 -6.71 6.33 2.60
CA HIS A 78 -5.83 6.71 1.48
C HIS A 78 -5.19 8.09 1.74
N MET A 79 -3.91 8.21 1.44
CA MET A 79 -3.17 9.49 1.47
C MET A 79 -3.35 10.25 0.15
N THR A 80 -4.60 10.61 -0.17
CA THR A 80 -4.92 11.43 -1.35
C THR A 80 -5.65 12.69 -0.93
N ALA A 81 -5.62 13.74 -1.75
CA ALA A 81 -6.31 15.00 -1.44
C ALA A 81 -7.83 14.83 -1.22
N VAL A 82 -8.44 13.83 -1.86
CA VAL A 82 -9.87 13.53 -1.73
C VAL A 82 -10.22 12.64 -0.54
N CYS A 83 -9.29 11.82 -0.04
CA CYS A 83 -9.53 10.90 1.09
C CYS A 83 -8.85 11.32 2.40
N SER A 84 -7.90 12.25 2.35
CA SER A 84 -7.24 12.80 3.53
C SER A 84 -8.10 13.93 4.12
N SER A 85 -9.17 13.57 4.83
CA SER A 85 -9.95 14.52 5.63
C SER A 85 -9.20 15.00 6.89
N VAL A 86 -8.01 14.46 7.18
CA VAL A 86 -7.36 14.55 8.50
C VAL A 86 -6.01 15.27 8.54
N GLY A 87 -5.51 15.86 7.44
CA GLY A 87 -4.22 16.60 7.48
C GLY A 87 -3.08 15.77 8.10
N SER A 88 -3.14 14.46 7.89
CA SER A 88 -2.74 13.35 8.76
C SER A 88 -1.61 13.64 9.77
N ALA A 89 -1.97 13.94 11.02
CA ALA A 89 -1.03 13.91 12.16
C ALA A 89 -0.43 12.51 12.41
N PHE A 90 -0.99 11.47 11.80
CA PHE A 90 -0.50 10.10 11.89
C PHE A 90 -0.49 9.45 10.50
N HIS A 91 0.67 8.95 10.09
CA HIS A 91 0.83 8.30 8.78
C HIS A 91 1.84 7.17 8.85
N GLY A 92 1.83 6.31 7.83
CA GLY A 92 2.80 5.23 7.69
C GLY A 92 2.70 4.55 6.34
N TYR A 93 3.25 3.36 6.27
CA TYR A 93 3.30 2.54 5.07
C TYR A 93 2.62 1.20 5.31
N TRP A 94 1.59 0.90 4.54
CA TRP A 94 0.89 -0.37 4.63
C TRP A 94 1.69 -1.44 3.89
N GLY A 95 2.30 -2.37 4.60
CA GLY A 95 3.06 -3.48 4.02
C GLY A 95 2.20 -4.71 3.75
N LYS A 96 2.78 -5.90 3.93
CA LYS A 96 2.05 -7.18 3.88
C LYS A 96 1.26 -7.42 5.17
N GLY A 97 0.10 -6.78 5.29
CA GLY A 97 -0.83 -6.99 6.42
C GLY A 97 -0.42 -6.32 7.74
N ARG A 98 0.57 -5.40 7.69
CA ARG A 98 1.02 -4.65 8.86
C ARG A 98 1.39 -3.22 8.49
N LEU A 99 1.18 -2.31 9.44
CA LEU A 99 1.64 -0.94 9.36
C LEU A 99 3.14 -0.87 9.64
N LEU A 100 3.87 -0.18 8.78
CA LEU A 100 5.30 0.07 8.87
C LEU A 100 5.56 1.57 8.91
N ASN A 101 6.73 1.98 9.43
CA ASN A 101 7.19 3.37 9.44
C ASN A 101 6.13 4.35 9.96
N TYR A 102 5.45 3.97 11.03
CA TYR A 102 4.45 4.81 11.67
C TYR A 102 5.10 6.06 12.25
N VAL A 103 4.58 7.22 11.87
CA VAL A 103 5.01 8.53 12.33
C VAL A 103 3.80 9.26 12.91
N GLN A 104 4.03 9.90 14.04
CA GLN A 104 3.12 10.87 14.65
C GLN A 104 3.79 12.24 14.53
N VAL A 105 3.16 13.15 13.80
CA VAL A 105 3.57 14.55 13.74
C VAL A 105 2.86 15.27 14.89
N GLU A 106 3.63 15.73 15.88
CA GLU A 106 3.11 16.62 16.90
C GLU A 106 2.87 18.00 16.28
N ALA A 107 1.64 18.50 16.37
CA ALA A 107 1.36 19.89 16.03
C ALA A 107 2.00 20.79 17.10
N CYS A 108 2.91 21.67 16.67
CA CYS A 108 3.47 22.73 17.50
C CYS A 108 2.48 23.89 17.67
#